data_AF-C7RW33-F1
#
_entry.id   AF-C7RW33-F1
#
_cell.length_a   1.000
_cell.length_b   1.000
_cell.length_c   1.000
_cell.angle_alpha   90.00
_cell.angle_beta   90.00
_cell.angle_gamma   90.00
#
_symmetry.space_group_name_H-M   'P 1'
#
loop_
_entity.id
_entity.type
_entity.pdbx_description
1 polymer ?
#
loop_
_entity_poly.entity_id
_entity_poly.type
_entity_poly.pdbx_seq_one_letter_code
_entity_poly.pdbx_strand_id
1 'polypeptide(L)'
;MPVADLPPQLQERVVCSIAAAVKYQVPANIVFAVAEKEGGKPGQWVRNSNGTHDVGPMQFNTAYLRDLARYGITPDDVAGVASENGK
;
A
#
# COMPACT_ATOMS: atom_id res chain seq x y z
N MET A 1 2.21 -14.66 20.42
CA MET A 1 2.45 -13.25 20.83
C MET A 1 1.29 -12.45 20.30
N PRO A 2 0.47 -11.79 21.14
CA PRO A 2 -0.76 -11.22 20.63
C PRO A 2 -0.42 -9.98 19.80
N VAL A 3 -0.93 -9.95 18.58
CA VAL A 3 -0.87 -8.82 17.65
C VAL A 3 -1.81 -7.67 18.11
N ALA A 4 -2.18 -7.66 19.40
CA ALA A 4 -3.36 -6.98 19.94
C ALA A 4 -3.14 -5.53 20.38
N ASP A 5 -1.90 -5.04 20.38
CA ASP A 5 -1.56 -3.70 20.87
C ASP A 5 -1.22 -2.69 19.75
N LEU A 6 -1.40 -3.06 18.47
CA LEU A 6 -1.13 -2.16 17.33
C LEU A 6 -2.40 -1.38 16.95
N PRO A 7 -2.28 -0.09 16.57
CA PRO A 7 -3.39 0.63 15.94
C PRO A 7 -3.95 -0.18 14.75
N PRO A 8 -5.29 -0.19 14.52
CA PRO A 8 -5.92 -1.04 13.52
C PRO A 8 -5.30 -0.93 12.12
N GLN A 9 -4.93 0.28 11.70
CA GLN A 9 -4.32 0.53 10.39
C GLN A 9 -2.91 -0.09 10.27
N LEU A 10 -2.18 -0.15 11.39
CA LEU A 10 -0.86 -0.79 11.43
C LEU A 10 -1.00 -2.32 11.48
N GLN A 11 -2.01 -2.83 12.19
CA GLN A 11 -2.31 -4.25 12.21
C GLN A 11 -2.71 -4.77 10.82
N GLU A 12 -3.59 -4.06 10.12
CA GLU A 12 -3.99 -4.39 8.75
C GLU A 12 -2.78 -4.41 7.81
N ARG A 13 -1.93 -3.38 7.86
CA ARG A 13 -0.70 -3.32 7.05
C ARG A 13 0.20 -4.52 7.31
N VAL A 14 0.40 -4.92 8.56
CA VAL A 14 1.25 -6.08 8.91
C VAL A 14 0.67 -7.38 8.35
N VAL A 15 -0.63 -7.61 8.57
CA VAL A 15 -1.30 -8.84 8.11
C VAL A 15 -1.30 -8.93 6.59
N CYS A 16 -1.67 -7.85 5.89
CA CYS A 16 -1.71 -7.82 4.42
C CYS A 16 -0.32 -7.97 3.80
N SER A 17 0.71 -7.32 4.36
CA SER A 17 2.08 -7.47 3.88
C SER A 17 2.61 -8.90 4.05
N ILE A 18 2.31 -9.57 5.17
CA ILE A 18 2.68 -10.97 5.38
C ILE A 18 1.92 -11.88 4.39
N ALA A 19 0.62 -11.67 4.21
CA ALA A 19 -0.18 -12.47 3.28
C ALA A 19 0.31 -12.32 1.83
N ALA A 20 0.64 -11.10 1.41
CA ALA A 20 1.24 -10.83 0.09
C ALA A 20 2.63 -11.49 -0.02
N ALA A 21 3.47 -11.35 1.00
CA ALA A 21 4.80 -11.95 1.03
C ALA A 21 4.76 -13.48 0.85
N VAL A 22 3.84 -14.15 1.55
CA VAL A 22 3.61 -15.59 1.40
C VAL A 22 3.11 -15.93 0.00
N LYS A 23 2.10 -15.21 -0.49
CA LYS A 23 1.50 -15.47 -1.82
C LYS A 23 2.50 -15.35 -2.96
N TYR A 24 3.37 -14.33 -2.90
CA TYR A 24 4.37 -14.07 -3.93
C TYR A 24 5.75 -14.65 -3.62
N GLN A 25 5.86 -15.45 -2.55
CA GLN A 25 7.09 -16.12 -2.12
C GLN A 25 8.29 -15.16 -1.95
N VAL A 26 8.02 -13.97 -1.44
CA VAL A 26 9.05 -12.98 -1.09
C VAL A 26 9.22 -12.91 0.42
N PRO A 27 10.42 -12.64 0.95
CA PRO A 27 10.60 -12.44 2.39
C PRO A 27 9.81 -11.22 2.89
N ALA A 28 9.00 -11.39 3.94
CA ALA A 28 8.12 -10.33 4.45
C ALA A 28 8.90 -9.09 4.93
N ASN A 29 10.11 -9.28 5.45
CA ASN A 29 10.99 -8.18 5.85
C ASN A 29 11.36 -7.26 4.68
N ILE A 30 11.43 -7.77 3.44
CA ILE A 30 11.67 -6.94 2.26
C ILE A 30 10.45 -6.07 1.93
N VAL A 31 9.24 -6.62 2.03
CA VAL A 31 8.00 -5.86 1.83
C VAL A 31 7.90 -4.72 2.84
N PHE A 32 8.23 -5.00 4.11
CA PHE A 32 8.28 -3.97 5.15
C PHE A 32 9.38 -2.95 4.93
N ALA A 33 10.58 -3.37 4.53
CA ALA A 33 11.69 -2.45 4.24
C ALA A 33 11.37 -1.49 3.08
N VAL A 34 10.66 -1.96 2.05
CA VAL A 34 10.16 -1.09 0.98
C VAL A 34 9.15 -0.09 1.52
N ALA A 35 8.15 -0.54 2.29
CA ALA A 35 7.17 0.36 2.89
C ALA A 35 7.81 1.46 3.76
N GLU A 36 8.82 1.10 4.56
CA GLU A 36 9.59 2.04 5.37
C GLU A 36 10.42 3.00 4.52
N LYS A 37 11.03 2.50 3.44
CA LYS A 37 11.86 3.31 2.54
C LYS A 37 11.03 4.32 1.73
N GLU A 38 9.86 3.92 1.27
CA GLU A 38 8.90 4.79 0.58
C GLU A 38 8.36 5.86 1.53
N GLY A 39 8.11 5.50 2.79
CA GLY A 39 7.69 6.46 3.83
C GLY A 39 6.36 7.15 3.53
N GLY A 40 5.55 6.57 2.64
CA GLY A 40 4.27 7.10 2.23
C GLY A 40 3.24 7.10 3.36
N LYS A 41 2.31 8.05 3.29
CA LYS A 41 1.19 8.17 4.23
C LYS A 41 -0.14 7.83 3.54
N PRO A 42 -1.13 7.33 4.29
CA PRO A 42 -2.54 7.37 3.89
C PRO A 42 -2.93 8.70 3.24
N GLY A 43 -3.54 8.65 2.06
CA GLY A 43 -3.98 9.80 1.26
C GLY A 43 -2.85 10.59 0.59
N GLN A 44 -1.57 10.20 0.72
CA GLN A 44 -0.47 10.95 0.14
C GLN A 44 -0.37 10.76 -1.37
N TRP A 45 -0.20 11.87 -2.09
CA TRP A 45 0.11 11.90 -3.52
C TRP A 45 1.36 12.76 -3.72
N VAL A 46 2.41 12.18 -4.29
CA VAL A 46 3.67 12.88 -4.60
C VAL A 46 3.77 13.04 -6.10
N ARG A 47 3.86 14.28 -6.58
CA ARG A 47 3.96 14.56 -8.02
C ARG A 47 5.40 14.41 -8.51
N ASN A 48 5.58 13.64 -9.57
CA ASN A 48 6.86 13.44 -10.23
C ASN A 48 7.06 14.44 -11.39
N SER A 49 8.33 14.68 -11.75
CA SER A 49 8.71 15.60 -12.82
C SER A 49 8.20 15.18 -14.19
N ASN A 50 8.02 13.87 -14.41
CA ASN A 50 7.46 13.29 -15.63
C ASN A 50 5.92 13.35 -15.71
N GLY A 51 5.25 13.97 -14.73
CA GLY A 51 3.79 14.15 -14.70
C GLY A 51 3.00 13.00 -14.06
N THR A 52 3.66 11.91 -13.65
CA THR A 52 3.05 10.84 -12.85
C THR A 52 2.94 11.24 -11.37
N HIS A 53 2.22 10.44 -10.58
CA HIS A 53 2.18 10.58 -9.12
C HIS A 53 2.51 9.26 -8.44
N ASP A 54 3.11 9.33 -7.26
CA ASP A 54 3.27 8.19 -6.35
C ASP A 54 2.23 8.28 -5.23
N VAL A 55 1.49 7.19 -5.03
CA VAL A 55 0.21 7.20 -4.31
C VAL A 55 0.25 6.29 -3.07
N GLY A 56 -0.18 6.85 -1.95
CA GLY A 56 -0.47 6.14 -0.71
C GLY A 56 0.77 5.61 0.04
N PRO A 57 0.55 4.70 1.02
CA PRO A 57 1.61 4.22 1.92
C PRO A 57 2.80 3.55 1.25
N MET A 58 2.54 2.88 0.12
CA MET A 58 3.55 2.15 -0.66
C MET A 58 4.01 2.95 -1.90
N GLN A 59 3.56 4.20 -2.05
CA GLN A 59 3.96 5.10 -3.13
C GLN A 59 3.83 4.46 -4.53
N PHE A 60 2.68 3.85 -4.81
CA PHE A 60 2.41 3.25 -6.12
C PHE A 60 2.37 4.31 -7.21
N ASN A 61 3.16 4.13 -8.26
CA ASN A 61 3.17 5.08 -9.37
C ASN A 61 1.91 4.98 -10.25
N THR A 62 1.31 6.11 -10.61
CA THR A 62 0.11 6.17 -11.46
C THR A 62 0.27 5.54 -12.84
N ALA A 63 1.50 5.49 -13.39
CA ALA A 63 1.74 4.79 -14.64
C ALA A 63 1.50 3.28 -14.50
N TYR A 64 1.97 2.67 -13.39
CA TYR A 64 1.74 1.26 -13.12
C TYR A 64 0.28 0.96 -12.76
N LEU A 65 -0.37 1.85 -12.00
CA LEU A 65 -1.79 1.72 -11.68
C LEU A 65 -2.68 1.72 -12.92
N ARG A 66 -2.29 2.42 -13.99
CA ARG A 66 -2.99 2.37 -15.28
C ARG A 66 -3.03 0.96 -15.88
N ASP A 67 -1.96 0.19 -15.72
CA ASP A 67 -1.91 -1.20 -16.20
C ASP A 67 -2.77 -2.13 -15.33
N LEU A 68 -2.85 -1.83 -14.03
CA LEU A 68 -3.66 -2.58 -13.08
C LEU A 68 -5.17 -2.30 -13.16
N ALA A 69 -5.57 -1.19 -13.80
CA ALA A 69 -6.97 -0.84 -14.02
C ALA A 69 -7.77 -1.95 -14.74
N ARG A 70 -7.11 -2.76 -15.58
CA ARG A 70 -7.74 -3.92 -16.24
C ARG A 70 -8.20 -5.02 -15.27
N TYR A 71 -7.67 -5.02 -14.04
CA TYR A 71 -8.07 -5.90 -12.94
C TYR A 71 -9.01 -5.20 -11.95
N GLY A 72 -9.47 -3.98 -12.25
CA GLY A 72 -10.33 -3.20 -11.38
C GLY A 72 -9.60 -2.51 -10.22
N ILE A 73 -8.26 -2.44 -10.26
CA ILE A 73 -7.47 -1.72 -9.25
C ILE A 73 -7.22 -0.30 -9.74
N THR A 74 -7.66 0.67 -8.94
CA THR A 74 -7.60 2.10 -9.19
C THR A 74 -6.68 2.80 -8.18
N PRO A 75 -6.28 4.06 -8.41
CA PRO A 75 -5.50 4.81 -7.43
C PRO A 75 -6.16 4.94 -6.06
N ASP A 76 -7.50 4.94 -5.99
CA ASP A 76 -8.22 5.06 -4.73
C ASP A 76 -8.03 3.84 -3.84
N ASP A 77 -7.90 2.64 -4.43
CA ASP A 77 -7.66 1.38 -3.71
C ASP A 77 -6.30 1.38 -2.97
N VAL A 78 -5.32 2.14 -3.47
CA VAL A 78 -3.97 2.19 -2.90
C VAL A 78 -3.66 3.49 -2.15
N ALA A 79 -4.50 4.52 -2.29
CA ALA A 79 -4.33 5.79 -1.60
C ALA A 79 -4.37 5.60 -0.08
N GLY A 80 -5.11 4.62 0.43
CA GLY A 80 -5.18 4.32 1.86
C GLY A 80 -5.94 5.37 2.65
N VAL A 81 -6.82 6.17 2.01
CA VAL A 81 -7.85 6.90 2.76
C VAL A 81 -8.64 5.87 3.56
N ALA A 82 -8.87 6.14 4.86
CA ALA A 82 -9.72 5.28 5.67
C ALA A 82 -11.05 5.14 4.94
N SER A 83 -11.33 3.96 4.39
CA SER A 83 -12.69 3.67 3.97
C SER A 83 -13.51 3.55 5.25
N GLU A 84 -14.10 4.67 5.67
CA GLU A 84 -15.24 4.66 6.58
C GLU A 84 -16.51 4.13 5.90
N ASN A 85 -16.39 3.42 4.77
CA ASN A 85 -17.52 2.74 4.17
C ASN A 85 -17.15 1.29 3.86
N GLY A 86 -17.68 0.41 4.70
CA GLY A 86 -17.69 -1.01 4.46
C GLY A 86 -18.26 -1.33 3.08
N LYS A 87 -17.47 -2.08 2.32
CA LYS A 87 -17.97 -3.06 1.36
C LYS A 87 -17.04 -4.24 1.34
#